data_AF-A0A6N8R7R9-F1
#
_entry.id   AF-A0A6N8R7R9-F1
#
_cell.length_a   1.000
_cell.length_b   1.000
_cell.length_c   1.000
_cell.angle_alpha   90.00
_cell.angle_beta   90.00
_cell.angle_gamma   90.00
#
_symmetry.space_group_name_H-M   'P 1'
#
loop_
_entity.id
_entity.type
_entity.pdbx_description
1 polymer ?
#
loop_
_entity_poly.entity_id
_entity_poly.type
_entity_poly.pdbx_seq_one_letter_code
_entity_poly.pdbx_strand_id
1 'polypeptide(L)'
;ALLQAHGVDLSRVTVGHCDLKDNLDNILKMIDLGAYVQFDTIGKNSYYPDEKRIAMLHALRDRGLLNRVMLSMDITRRSHLKANGGYGYDYLLTTFIPQLRQSGFSQADVDVMLRETPSQFFQ
;
A
#
# COMPACT_ATOMS: atom_id res chain seq x y z
N ALA A 1 19.68 -3.08 2.62
CA ALA A 1 21.16 -3.13 2.58
C ALA A 1 21.78 -1.76 2.29
N LEU A 2 21.52 -1.11 1.14
CA LEU A 2 22.21 0.15 0.79
C LEU A 2 22.00 1.30 1.80
N LEU A 3 20.74 1.65 2.12
CA LEU A 3 20.42 2.74 3.04
C LEU A 3 20.96 2.48 4.45
N GLN A 4 20.76 1.26 4.95
CA GLN A 4 21.29 0.81 6.24
C GLN A 4 22.81 0.88 6.30
N ALA A 5 23.52 0.53 5.22
CA ALA A 5 24.98 0.63 5.15
C ALA A 5 25.49 2.08 5.23
N HIS A 6 24.64 3.05 4.92
CA HIS A 6 24.91 4.49 5.08
C HIS A 6 24.32 5.06 6.38
N GLY A 7 23.97 4.21 7.34
CA GLY A 7 23.49 4.62 8.66
C GLY A 7 22.04 5.12 8.70
N VAL A 8 21.26 4.91 7.63
CA VAL A 8 19.84 5.28 7.63
C VAL A 8 19.04 4.29 8.46
N ASP A 9 18.28 4.82 9.43
CA ASP A 9 17.28 4.05 10.17
C ASP A 9 16.14 3.62 9.26
N LEU A 10 15.95 2.31 9.09
CA LEU A 10 14.93 1.77 8.20
C LEU A 10 13.51 2.03 8.70
N SER A 11 13.28 2.30 9.99
CA SER A 11 11.96 2.73 10.46
C SER A 11 11.57 4.14 9.98
N ARG A 12 12.51 4.87 9.35
CA ARG A 12 12.26 6.14 8.65
C ARG A 12 12.26 5.98 7.13
N VAL A 13 12.20 4.74 6.63
CA VAL A 13 12.13 4.41 5.20
C VAL A 13 10.79 3.79 4.87
N THR A 14 10.18 4.26 3.79
CA THR A 14 9.02 3.64 3.15
C THR A 14 9.38 3.23 1.73
N VAL A 15 9.09 1.98 1.36
CA VAL A 15 9.40 1.44 0.03
C VAL A 15 8.17 1.49 -0.87
N GLY A 16 8.25 2.32 -1.91
CA GLY A 16 7.21 2.48 -2.94
C GLY A 16 7.02 1.25 -3.83
N HIS A 17 5.88 1.18 -4.50
CA HIS A 17 5.59 0.24 -5.60
C HIS A 17 5.81 -1.25 -5.27
N CYS A 18 5.48 -1.66 -4.03
CA CYS A 18 5.65 -3.06 -3.61
C CYS A 18 4.60 -4.02 -4.21
N ASP A 19 3.63 -3.49 -4.95
CA ASP A 19 2.36 -4.13 -5.31
C ASP A 19 2.13 -4.27 -6.84
N LEU A 20 3.22 -4.33 -7.63
CA LEU A 20 3.17 -4.53 -9.09
C LEU A 20 3.37 -5.99 -9.53
N LYS A 21 3.52 -6.93 -8.60
CA LYS A 21 3.68 -8.37 -8.83
C LYS A 21 3.40 -9.14 -7.54
N ASP A 22 3.38 -10.47 -7.62
CA ASP A 22 3.44 -11.33 -6.44
C ASP A 22 4.78 -11.08 -5.72
N ASN A 23 4.76 -10.39 -4.57
CA ASN A 23 5.95 -9.84 -3.92
C ASN A 23 6.00 -10.07 -2.40
N LEU A 24 5.16 -10.95 -1.87
CA LEU A 24 4.95 -11.13 -0.43
C LEU A 24 6.25 -11.45 0.33
N ASP A 25 7.10 -12.34 -0.19
CA ASP A 25 8.34 -12.74 0.48
C ASP A 25 9.30 -11.57 0.71
N ASN A 26 9.39 -10.66 -0.27
CA ASN A 26 10.22 -9.47 -0.14
C ASN A 26 9.58 -8.45 0.81
N ILE A 27 8.26 -8.28 0.74
CA ILE A 27 7.52 -7.41 1.66
C ILE A 27 7.77 -7.82 3.10
N LEU A 28 7.64 -9.12 3.41
CA LEU A 28 7.88 -9.65 4.75
C LEU A 28 9.31 -9.36 5.22
N LYS A 29 10.32 -9.57 4.36
CA LYS A 29 11.72 -9.23 4.68
C LYS A 29 11.93 -7.73 4.90
N MET A 30 11.30 -6.87 4.11
CA MET A 30 11.42 -5.41 4.27
C MET A 30 10.81 -4.93 5.59
N ILE A 31 9.64 -5.48 5.95
CA ILE A 31 8.97 -5.19 7.21
C ILE A 31 9.79 -5.71 8.40
N ASP A 32 10.35 -6.93 8.31
CA ASP A 32 11.22 -7.52 9.33
C ASP A 32 12.47 -6.66 9.61
N LEU A 33 13.03 -6.04 8.56
CA LEU A 33 14.12 -5.06 8.67
C LEU A 33 13.69 -3.71 9.25
N GLY A 34 12.40 -3.51 9.54
CA GLY A 34 11.84 -2.31 10.16
C GLY A 34 11.27 -1.28 9.18
N ALA A 35 11.33 -1.52 7.86
CA ALA A 35 10.83 -0.58 6.87
C ALA A 35 9.30 -0.62 6.73
N TYR A 36 8.74 0.49 6.26
CA TYR A 36 7.35 0.56 5.79
C TYR A 36 7.29 0.17 4.31
N VAL A 37 6.14 -0.33 3.87
CA VAL A 37 5.88 -0.68 2.46
C VAL A 37 4.63 0.02 1.96
N GLN A 38 4.62 0.35 0.68
CA GLN A 38 3.51 1.00 0.02
C GLN A 38 2.85 0.09 -1.01
N PHE A 39 1.53 0.01 -0.92
CA PHE A 39 0.64 -0.45 -1.99
C PHE A 39 0.08 0.81 -2.65
N ASP A 40 0.90 1.44 -3.48
CA ASP A 40 0.65 2.76 -4.05
C ASP A 40 0.26 2.73 -5.52
N THR A 41 0.13 1.54 -6.12
CA THR A 41 -0.28 1.39 -7.53
C THR A 41 -1.70 0.87 -7.69
N ILE A 42 -2.55 1.06 -6.66
CA ILE A 42 -3.96 0.68 -6.66
C ILE A 42 -4.66 1.28 -7.89
N GLY A 43 -5.54 0.51 -8.54
CA GLY A 43 -6.23 0.91 -9.76
C GLY A 43 -5.41 0.75 -11.05
N LYS A 44 -4.10 0.48 -10.98
CA LYS A 44 -3.24 0.18 -12.15
C LYS A 44 -3.37 -1.28 -12.60
N ASN A 45 -4.61 -1.70 -12.84
CA ASN A 45 -5.01 -3.10 -13.06
C ASN A 45 -4.37 -3.76 -14.30
N SER A 46 -3.98 -2.99 -15.31
CA SER A 46 -3.23 -3.51 -16.46
C SER A 46 -1.81 -3.96 -16.12
N TYR A 47 -1.20 -3.44 -15.05
CA TYR A 47 0.11 -3.90 -14.58
C TYR A 47 -0.03 -5.08 -13.62
N TYR A 48 -0.92 -4.95 -12.65
CA TYR A 48 -1.19 -5.97 -11.66
C TYR A 48 -2.61 -5.78 -11.11
N PRO A 49 -3.42 -6.84 -10.94
CA PRO A 49 -4.82 -6.70 -10.54
C PRO A 49 -4.98 -6.38 -9.04
N ASP A 50 -5.92 -5.50 -8.73
CA ASP A 50 -6.26 -5.12 -7.35
C ASP A 50 -6.70 -6.31 -6.49
N GLU A 51 -7.32 -7.33 -7.09
CA GLU A 51 -7.65 -8.58 -6.40
C GLU A 51 -6.41 -9.24 -5.78
N LYS A 52 -5.29 -9.27 -6.51
CA LYS A 52 -4.03 -9.80 -5.98
C LYS A 52 -3.39 -8.86 -4.96
N ARG A 53 -3.58 -7.54 -5.07
CA ARG A 53 -3.18 -6.60 -4.01
C ARG A 53 -3.93 -6.89 -2.72
N ILE A 54 -5.24 -7.08 -2.80
CA ILE A 54 -6.10 -7.47 -1.67
C ILE A 54 -5.61 -8.79 -1.04
N ALA A 55 -5.26 -9.79 -1.85
CA ALA A 55 -4.73 -11.06 -1.34
C ALA A 55 -3.41 -10.89 -0.57
N MET A 56 -2.48 -10.05 -1.04
CA MET A 56 -1.26 -9.74 -0.30
C MET A 56 -1.55 -8.96 0.99
N LEU A 57 -2.51 -8.02 0.96
CA LEU A 57 -2.94 -7.31 2.17
C LEU A 57 -3.52 -8.27 3.22
N HIS A 58 -4.34 -9.25 2.82
CA HIS A 58 -4.82 -10.31 3.72
C HIS A 58 -3.66 -11.03 4.39
N ALA A 59 -2.66 -11.45 3.62
CA ALA A 59 -1.49 -12.13 4.18
C ALA A 59 -0.73 -11.27 5.21
N LEU A 60 -0.67 -9.95 5.03
CA LEU A 60 -0.06 -9.03 6.00
C LEU A 60 -0.94 -8.82 7.23
N ARG A 61 -2.27 -8.73 7.05
CA ARG A 61 -3.24 -8.65 8.14
C ARG A 61 -3.20 -9.88 9.03
N ASP A 62 -3.19 -11.07 8.46
CA ASP A 62 -3.15 -12.34 9.19
C ASP A 62 -1.88 -12.49 10.06
N ARG A 63 -0.84 -11.71 9.74
CA ARG A 63 0.42 -11.64 10.49
C ARG A 63 0.52 -10.44 11.44
N GLY A 64 -0.52 -9.60 11.51
CA GLY A 64 -0.53 -8.39 12.34
C GLY A 64 0.40 -7.28 11.85
N LEU A 65 0.68 -7.20 10.54
CA LEU A 65 1.70 -6.31 9.98
C LEU A 65 1.14 -5.03 9.32
N LEU A 66 -0.15 -4.73 9.48
CA LEU A 66 -0.78 -3.57 8.82
C LEU A 66 -0.21 -2.22 9.28
N ASN A 67 0.36 -2.14 10.48
CA ASN A 67 1.05 -0.95 11.00
C ASN A 67 2.39 -0.62 10.29
N ARG A 68 2.71 -1.35 9.22
CA ARG A 68 3.86 -1.11 8.33
C ARG A 68 3.44 -0.90 6.87
N VAL A 69 2.14 -0.76 6.61
CA VAL A 69 1.57 -0.66 5.27
C VAL A 69 0.90 0.71 5.07
N MET A 70 1.16 1.34 3.93
CA MET A 70 0.46 2.54 3.46
C MET A 70 -0.12 2.32 2.07
N LEU A 71 -1.22 3.01 1.75
CA LEU A 71 -1.94 2.86 0.48
C LEU A 71 -1.95 4.17 -0.32
N SER A 72 -1.89 4.08 -1.65
CA SER A 72 -2.03 5.22 -2.56
C SER A 72 -2.38 4.77 -3.98
N MET A 73 -2.43 5.71 -4.92
CA MET A 73 -2.85 5.51 -6.31
C MET A 73 -1.74 5.78 -7.34
N ASP A 74 -0.70 6.53 -6.95
CA ASP A 74 0.40 6.97 -7.83
C ASP A 74 -0.12 7.51 -9.19
N ILE A 75 -0.97 8.52 -9.10
CA ILE A 75 -1.54 9.22 -10.27
C ILE A 75 -0.43 10.02 -10.96
N THR A 76 0.02 9.54 -12.12
CA THR A 76 1.12 10.16 -12.87
C THR A 76 0.74 10.69 -14.25
N ARG A 77 -0.44 10.34 -14.77
CA ARG A 77 -0.88 10.73 -16.12
C ARG A 77 -2.16 11.54 -16.07
N ARG A 78 -2.29 12.52 -16.97
CA ARG A 78 -3.53 13.30 -17.15
C ARG A 78 -4.74 12.39 -17.40
N SER A 79 -4.57 11.32 -18.16
CA SER A 79 -5.62 10.33 -18.44
C SER A 79 -6.12 9.59 -17.20
N HIS A 80 -5.40 9.59 -16.08
CA HIS A 80 -5.89 8.99 -14.84
C HIS A 80 -6.89 9.89 -14.09
N LEU A 81 -6.96 11.19 -14.43
CA LEU A 81 -7.89 12.12 -13.80
C LEU A 81 -9.32 11.91 -14.31
N LYS A 82 -10.32 12.02 -13.42
CA LYS A 82 -11.74 11.86 -13.78
C LYS A 82 -12.21 12.79 -14.90
N ALA A 83 -11.71 14.02 -14.90
CA ALA A 83 -12.01 15.00 -15.95
C ALA A 83 -11.59 14.54 -17.36
N ASN A 84 -10.66 13.58 -17.45
CA ASN A 84 -10.18 12.98 -18.70
C ASN A 84 -10.65 11.52 -18.86
N GLY A 85 -11.68 11.09 -18.14
CA GLY A 85 -12.21 9.73 -18.19
C GLY A 85 -11.45 8.69 -17.37
N GLY A 86 -10.49 9.11 -16.54
CA GLY A 86 -9.77 8.22 -15.62
C GLY A 86 -10.51 7.96 -14.31
N TYR A 87 -9.89 7.14 -13.45
CA TYR A 87 -10.47 6.73 -12.17
C TYR A 87 -10.33 7.77 -11.05
N GLY A 88 -9.30 8.64 -11.10
CA GLY A 88 -9.06 9.69 -10.11
C GLY A 88 -8.47 9.21 -8.78
N TYR A 89 -8.11 10.17 -7.92
CA TYR A 89 -7.48 9.90 -6.62
C TYR A 89 -8.40 9.17 -5.64
N ASP A 90 -9.68 9.55 -5.61
CA ASP A 90 -10.68 8.98 -4.71
C ASP A 90 -11.16 7.58 -5.13
N TYR A 91 -10.66 7.01 -6.24
CA TYR A 91 -10.86 5.59 -6.56
C TYR A 91 -10.46 4.70 -5.39
N LEU A 92 -9.39 5.07 -4.67
CA LEU A 92 -8.97 4.42 -3.44
C LEU A 92 -10.15 4.26 -2.47
N LEU A 93 -10.88 5.35 -2.20
CA LEU A 93 -11.94 5.38 -1.19
C LEU A 93 -13.30 4.93 -1.74
N THR A 94 -13.57 5.17 -3.02
CA THR A 94 -14.87 4.90 -3.65
C THR A 94 -14.98 3.50 -4.23
N THR A 95 -13.85 2.85 -4.52
CA THR A 95 -13.82 1.52 -5.15
C THR A 95 -12.95 0.52 -4.38
N PHE A 96 -11.65 0.80 -4.22
CA PHE A 96 -10.72 -0.19 -3.66
C PHE A 96 -10.99 -0.50 -2.18
N ILE A 97 -11.17 0.52 -1.33
CA ILE A 97 -11.47 0.33 0.09
C ILE A 97 -12.81 -0.40 0.30
N PRO A 98 -13.91 -0.08 -0.42
CA PRO A 98 -15.11 -0.91 -0.40
C PRO A 98 -14.87 -2.38 -0.74
N GLN A 99 -14.09 -2.69 -1.78
CA GLN A 99 -13.73 -4.07 -2.15
C GLN A 99 -12.90 -4.75 -1.05
N LEU A 100 -11.91 -4.05 -0.49
CA LEU A 100 -11.08 -4.54 0.61
C LEU A 100 -11.93 -4.88 1.84
N ARG A 101 -12.87 -4.00 2.21
CA ARG A 101 -13.80 -4.24 3.33
C ARG A 101 -14.74 -5.41 3.06
N GLN A 102 -15.28 -5.52 1.84
CA GLN A 102 -16.12 -6.66 1.43
C GLN A 102 -15.35 -7.99 1.51
N SER A 103 -14.03 -7.96 1.31
CA SER A 103 -13.17 -9.14 1.45
C SER A 103 -12.86 -9.52 2.92
N GLY A 104 -13.29 -8.72 3.90
CA GLY A 104 -13.19 -9.06 5.33
C GLY A 104 -12.36 -8.10 6.19
N PHE A 105 -11.82 -7.02 5.64
CA PHE A 105 -11.12 -5.99 6.42
C PHE A 105 -12.11 -5.13 7.22
N SER A 106 -11.77 -4.86 8.47
CA SER A 106 -12.53 -3.93 9.31
C SER A 106 -12.24 -2.48 8.93
N GLN A 107 -13.08 -1.54 9.40
CA GLN A 107 -12.75 -0.12 9.26
C GLN A 107 -11.49 0.26 10.05
N ALA A 108 -11.24 -0.39 11.19
CA ALA A 108 -10.03 -0.18 11.97
C ALA A 108 -8.77 -0.61 11.19
N ASP A 109 -8.81 -1.74 10.48
CA ASP A 109 -7.70 -2.19 9.63
C ASP A 109 -7.39 -1.16 8.53
N VAL A 110 -8.43 -0.59 7.90
CA VAL A 110 -8.29 0.47 6.89
C VAL A 110 -7.69 1.74 7.49
N ASP A 111 -8.18 2.15 8.65
CA ASP A 111 -7.71 3.32 9.36
C ASP A 111 -6.23 3.21 9.77
N VAL A 112 -5.77 2.02 10.17
CA VAL A 112 -4.35 1.78 10.44
C VAL A 112 -3.49 2.16 9.24
N MET A 113 -3.88 1.77 8.03
CA MET A 113 -3.10 1.99 6.81
C MET A 113 -3.26 3.39 6.22
N LEU A 114 -4.43 4.02 6.36
CA LEU A 114 -4.75 5.32 5.73
C LEU A 114 -4.57 6.52 6.67
N ARG A 115 -4.62 6.32 7.98
CA ARG A 115 -4.60 7.41 8.97
C ARG A 115 -3.43 7.23 9.94
N GLU A 116 -3.38 6.11 10.65
CA GLU A 116 -2.46 5.95 11.79
C GLU A 116 -1.01 5.82 11.33
N THR A 117 -0.76 4.89 10.41
CA THR A 117 0.58 4.63 9.87
C THR A 117 1.17 5.86 9.18
N PRO A 118 0.46 6.56 8.26
CA PRO A 118 0.93 7.82 7.69
C PRO A 118 1.20 8.90 8.75
N SER A 119 0.33 9.05 9.75
CA SER A 119 0.51 10.07 10.81
C SER A 119 1.76 9.82 11.65
N GLN A 120 2.09 8.56 11.92
CA GLN A 120 3.30 8.20 12.65
C GLN A 120 4.57 8.37 11.82
N PHE A 121 4.50 8.07 10.52
CA PHE A 121 5.67 8.05 9.65
C PHE A 121 6.09 9.46 9.16
N PHE A 122 5.12 10.30 8.76
CA PHE A 122 5.39 11.60 8.12
C PHE A 122 5.51 12.79 9.10
N GLN A 123 5.45 12.53 10.40
CA GLN A 123 5.76 13.51 11.45
C GLN A 123 7.25 13.48 11.82
#